data_AF-A0A2E6SY22-F1
#
_entry.id   AF-A0A2E6SY22-F1
#
_cell.length_a   1.000
_cell.length_b   1.000
_cell.length_c   1.000
_cell.angle_alpha   90.00
_cell.angle_beta   90.00
_cell.angle_gamma   90.00
#
_symmetry.space_group_name_H-M   'P 1'
#
loop_
_entity.id
_entity.type
_entity.pdbx_description
1 polymer ?
#
loop_
_entity_poly.entity_id
_entity_poly.type
_entity_poly.pdbx_seq_one_letter_code
_entity_poly.pdbx_strand_id
1 'polypeptide(L)' 'MPLLKSLLIDNKIQIHIWEIDETLFSLKKLVSLSSEQKKVFQTRKSLIKKKQYLASRRLMEMFSINDIYGVFDISSFE' A
#
# COMPACT_ATOMS: atom_id res chain seq x y z
N MET A 1 -5.27 7.50 7.14
CA MET A 1 -5.64 6.93 5.84
C MET A 1 -7.14 6.96 5.74
N PRO A 2 -7.75 8.16 5.78
CA PRO A 2 -9.15 8.29 5.42
C PRO A 2 -9.34 7.99 3.94
N LEU A 3 -10.46 7.34 3.60
CA LEU A 3 -10.90 7.21 2.22
C LEU A 3 -11.34 8.59 1.73
N LEU A 4 -10.63 9.15 0.78
CA LEU A 4 -10.88 10.49 0.25
C LEU A 4 -11.98 10.46 -0.81
N LYS A 5 -11.92 9.48 -1.73
CA LYS A 5 -12.86 9.38 -2.85
C LYS A 5 -13.01 7.95 -3.33
N SER A 6 -14.22 7.63 -3.79
CA SER A 6 -14.50 6.42 -4.57
C SER A 6 -15.09 6.83 -5.91
N LEU A 7 -14.67 6.17 -6.98
CA LEU A 7 -15.11 6.41 -8.34
C LEU A 7 -15.45 5.06 -8.99
N LEU A 8 -16.69 4.90 -9.43
CA LEU A 8 -17.08 3.77 -10.25
C LEU A 8 -16.80 4.13 -11.71
N ILE A 9 -15.91 3.39 -12.37
CA ILE A 9 -15.61 3.58 -13.79
C ILE A 9 -16.65 2.87 -14.63
N ASP A 10 -16.96 1.62 -14.27
CA ASP A 10 -18.02 0.80 -14.83
C ASP A 10 -18.45 -0.28 -13.82
N ASN A 11 -19.27 -1.24 -14.24
CA ASN A 11 -19.76 -2.32 -13.37
C ASN A 11 -18.67 -3.32 -12.91
N LYS A 12 -17.43 -3.21 -13.41
CA LYS A 12 -16.31 -4.11 -13.13
C LYS A 12 -15.14 -3.40 -12.45
N ILE A 13 -14.99 -2.09 -12.61
CA ILE A 13 -13.84 -1.33 -12.15
C ILE A 13 -14.28 -0.21 -11.21
N GLN A 14 -13.77 -0.27 -9.99
CA GLN A 14 -13.92 0.76 -8.97
C GLN A 14 -12.54 1.25 -8.52
N ILE A 15 -12.37 2.56 -8.49
CA ILE A 15 -11.16 3.23 -8.01
C ILE A 15 -11.46 3.87 -6.66
N HIS A 16 -10.59 3.60 -5.69
CA HIS A 16 -10.64 4.20 -4.37
C HIS A 16 -9.34 4.96 -4.10
N ILE A 17 -9.45 6.19 -3.60
CA ILE A 17 -8.33 7.09 -3.35
C ILE A 17 -8.28 7.35 -1.84
N TRP A 18 -7.14 7.05 -1.22
CA TRP A 18 -6.87 7.36 0.18
C TRP A 18 -5.82 8.46 0.31
N GLU A 19 -5.98 9.29 1.33
CA GLU A 19 -4.96 10.26 1.75
C GLU A 19 -4.01 9.63 2.79
N ILE A 20 -2.72 10.01 2.76
CA ILE A 20 -1.69 9.49 3.68
C ILE A 20 -1.29 10.56 4.71
N ASP A 21 -2.18 10.79 5.67
CA ASP A 21 -1.99 11.75 6.76
C ASP A 21 -1.07 11.23 7.88
N GLU A 22 -0.94 9.91 8.00
CA GLU A 22 -0.16 9.30 9.07
C GLU A 22 1.33 9.64 8.99
N THR A 23 1.94 9.74 10.17
CA THR A 23 3.40 9.74 10.25
C THR A 23 3.97 8.38 9.86
N LEU A 24 5.25 8.35 9.47
CA LEU A 24 5.94 7.08 9.22
C LEU A 24 5.93 6.17 10.46
N PHE A 25 6.03 6.77 11.65
CA PHE A 25 6.02 6.04 12.92
C PHE A 25 4.67 5.35 13.16
N SER A 26 3.56 6.06 12.92
CA SER A 26 2.21 5.49 13.04
C SER A 26 2.02 4.34 12.04
N LEU A 27 2.41 4.53 10.77
CA LEU A 27 2.27 3.49 9.74
C LEU A 27 3.05 2.21 10.09
N LYS A 28 4.24 2.31 10.69
CA LYS A 28 5.02 1.14 11.13
C LYS A 28 4.31 0.29 12.19
N LYS A 29 3.42 0.89 12.99
CA LYS A 29 2.64 0.16 14.00
C LYS A 29 1.40 -0.51 13.44
N LEU A 30 0.93 -0.03 12.29
CA LEU A 30 -0.33 -0.47 11.68
C LEU A 30 -0.17 -1.61 10.68
N VAL A 31 1.07 -1.98 10.33
CA VAL A 31 1.39 -2.92 9.26
C VAL A 31 2.40 -3.94 9.73
N SER A 32 2.17 -5.21 9.43
CA SER A 32 3.10 -6.29 9.70
C SER A 32 3.79 -6.74 8.42
N LEU A 33 5.07 -6.41 8.27
CA LEU A 33 5.83 -6.76 7.07
C LEU A 33 6.45 -8.16 7.17
N SER A 34 6.35 -8.93 6.08
CA SER A 34 7.15 -10.14 5.87
C SER A 34 8.65 -9.81 5.76
N SER A 35 9.50 -10.83 5.78
CA SER A 35 10.95 -10.68 5.63
C SER A 35 11.32 -10.04 4.27
N GLU A 36 10.65 -10.44 3.20
CA GLU A 36 10.81 -9.93 1.84
C GLU A 36 10.37 -8.47 1.76
N GLN A 37 9.20 -8.16 2.31
CA GLN A 37 8.68 -6.80 2.36
C GLN A 37 9.57 -5.85 3.18
N LYS A 38 10.17 -6.34 4.27
CA LYS A 38 11.17 -5.58 5.04
C LYS A 38 12.39 -5.22 4.20
N LYS A 39 12.90 -6.15 3.37
CA LYS A 39 14.01 -5.88 2.45
C LYS A 39 13.62 -4.77 1.47
N VAL A 40 12.44 -4.87 0.84
CA VAL A 40 11.95 -3.84 -0.09
C VAL A 40 11.80 -2.49 0.60
N PHE A 41 11.24 -2.44 1.81
CA PHE A 41 11.10 -1.21 2.59
C PHE A 41 12.46 -0.53 2.85
N GLN A 42 13.50 -1.31 3.17
CA GLN A 42 14.85 -0.79 3.42
C GLN A 42 15.50 -0.17 2.17
N THR A 43 15.16 -0.65 0.96
CA THR A 43 15.66 -0.04 -0.29
C THR A 43 15.12 1.37 -0.54
N ARG A 44 14.00 1.77 0.09
CA ARG A 44 13.38 3.08 -0.12
C ARG A 44 14.17 4.17 0.61
N LYS A 45 14.82 5.06 -0.15
CA LYS A 45 15.69 6.11 0.43
C LYS A 45 14.92 7.27 1.07
N SER A 46 13.85 7.77 0.44
CA SER A 46 13.14 8.96 0.94
C SER A 46 12.02 8.61 1.93
N LEU A 47 11.75 9.56 2.84
CA LEU A 47 10.66 9.45 3.82
C LEU A 47 9.29 9.26 3.13
N ILE A 48 9.05 10.00 2.05
CA ILE A 48 7.82 9.90 1.26
C ILE A 48 7.65 8.49 0.70
N LYS A 49 8.69 7.91 0.08
CA LYS A 49 8.64 6.54 -0.48
C LYS A 49 8.42 5.49 0.60
N LYS A 50 9.00 5.69 1.79
CA LYS A 50 8.76 4.82 2.96
C LYS A 50 7.31 4.91 3.44
N LYS A 51 6.74 6.11 3.54
CA LYS A 51 5.32 6.31 3.87
C LYS A 51 4.41 5.63 2.84
N GLN A 52 4.63 5.90 1.55
CA GLN A 52 3.86 5.31 0.45
C GLN A 52 3.91 3.78 0.47
N TYR A 53 5.08 3.20 0.74
CA TYR A 53 5.21 1.76 0.85
C TYR A 53 4.37 1.19 1.99
N LEU A 54 4.50 1.70 3.21
CA LEU A 54 3.72 1.19 4.34
C LEU A 54 2.22 1.43 4.15
N ALA A 55 1.83 2.57 3.61
CA ALA A 55 0.43 2.86 3.30
C ALA A 55 -0.16 1.85 2.30
N SER A 56 0.57 1.49 1.24
CA SER A 56 0.09 0.48 0.29
C SER A 56 -0.02 -0.91 0.93
N ARG A 57 0.94 -1.29 1.78
CA ARG A 57 0.87 -2.55 2.55
C ARG A 57 -0.35 -2.59 3.46
N ARG A 58 -0.66 -1.48 4.13
CA ARG A 58 -1.84 -1.37 5.00
C ARG A 58 -3.12 -1.61 4.22
N LEU A 59 -3.25 -0.98 3.05
CA LEU A 59 -4.41 -1.16 2.18
C LEU A 59 -4.54 -2.62 1.73
N MET A 60 -3.44 -3.25 1.33
CA MET A 60 -3.45 -4.67 0.95
C MET A 60 -3.92 -5.57 2.09
N GLU A 61 -3.43 -5.37 3.32
CA GLU A 61 -3.93 -6.09 4.50
C GLU A 61 -5.42 -5.86 4.74
N MET A 62 -5.89 -4.60 4.64
CA MET A 62 -7.31 -4.25 4.83
C MET A 62 -8.23 -4.97 3.84
N PHE A 63 -7.76 -5.19 2.61
CA PHE A 63 -8.51 -5.88 1.55
C PHE A 63 -8.12 -7.35 1.39
N SER A 64 -7.32 -7.90 2.31
CA SER A 64 -6.84 -9.30 2.25
C SER A 64 -6.16 -9.67 0.93
N ILE A 65 -5.46 -8.70 0.32
CA ILE A 65 -4.65 -8.89 -0.88
C ILE A 65 -3.30 -9.46 -0.45
N ASN A 66 -3.01 -10.68 -0.87
CA ASN A 66 -1.74 -11.35 -0.56
C ASN A 66 -0.65 -10.89 -1.52
N ASP A 67 0.32 -10.12 -1.01
CA ASP A 67 1.57 -9.82 -1.73
C ASP A 67 2.75 -10.49 -1.02
N ILE A 68 3.09 -11.67 -1.52
CA ILE A 68 4.13 -12.56 -0.97
C ILE A 68 5.52 -12.06 -1.32
N TYR A 69 5.70 -11.41 -2.49
CA TYR A 69 7.01 -11.06 -3.04
C TYR A 69 7.47 -9.66 -2.63
N GLY A 70 6.58 -8.86 -2.02
CA GLY A 70 6.87 -7.51 -1.55
C GLY A 70 7.00 -6.47 -2.68
N VAL A 71 6.73 -6.89 -3.92
CA VAL A 71 6.65 -6.06 -5.11
C VAL A 71 5.32 -6.39 -5.77
N PHE A 72 4.47 -5.39 -5.90
CA PHE A 72 3.26 -5.50 -6.69
C PHE A 72 3.66 -5.38 -8.16
N ASP A 73 3.59 -6.49 -8.88
CA ASP A 73 3.80 -6.48 -10.32
C ASP A 73 2.48 -6.12 -11.00
N ILE A 74 2.46 -4.98 -11.69
CA ILE A 74 1.29 -4.48 -12.41
C ILE A 74 1.30 -5.00 -13.85
N SER A 75 2.36 -5.71 -14.28
CA SER A 75 2.45 -6.30 -15.63
C SER A 75 1.43 -7.42 -15.86
N SER A 76 0.72 -7.86 -14.83
CA SER A 76 -0.34 -8.88 -14.93
C SER A 76 -1.71 -8.32 -15.36
N PHE A 77 -1.83 -7.00 -15.52
CA PHE A 77 -3.02 -6.35 -16.07
C PHE A 77 -2.79 -6.07 -17.56
N GLU A 78 -2.82 -7.11 -18.39
CA GLU A 78 -2.99 -7.01 -19.86
C GLU A 78 -4.46 -7.21 -20.24
#